data_AF-A0A8T0C106-F1
#
_entry.id   AF-A0A8T0C106-F1
#
_cell.length_a   1.000
_cell.length_b   1.000
_cell.length_c   1.000
_cell.angle_alpha   90.00
_cell.angle_beta   90.00
_cell.angle_gamma   90.00
#
_symmetry.space_group_name_H-M   'P 1'
#
loop_
_entity.id
_entity.type
_entity.pdbx_description
1 polymer ?
#
loop_
_entity_poly.entity_id
_entity_poly.type
_entity_poly.pdbx_seq_one_letter_code
_entity_poly.pdbx_strand_id
1 'polypeptide(L)'
;AIELGGRSVFRADRTAEDSGKRRGGGLCIYVNNSWCMDSTVTESHCSVHLEYLMIKCRPFYLLREFSAIVVTAVYIPPDANAKLAMEELHAAISKQQYAHPEGAIVVA
;
A
#
# COMPACT_ATOMS: atom_id res chain seq x y z
N ALA A 1 -14.39 -7.84 0.74
CA ALA A 1 -14.01 -7.00 1.90
C ALA A 1 -15.27 -6.52 2.58
N ILE A 2 -15.21 -6.07 3.84
CA ILE A 2 -16.37 -5.44 4.49
C ILE A 2 -16.54 -4.06 3.85
N GLU A 3 -17.70 -3.78 3.27
CA GLU A 3 -17.98 -2.45 2.77
C GLU A 3 -18.36 -1.54 3.93
N LEU A 4 -17.57 -0.48 4.11
CA LEU A 4 -17.84 0.56 5.08
C LEU A 4 -18.46 1.75 4.36
N GLY A 5 -19.67 2.14 4.75
CA GLY A 5 -20.37 3.27 4.15
C GLY A 5 -19.49 4.52 4.08
N GLY A 6 -19.49 5.19 2.92
CA GLY A 6 -18.69 6.38 2.66
C GLY A 6 -17.17 6.14 2.54
N ARG A 7 -16.72 4.89 2.37
CA ARG A 7 -15.31 4.55 2.15
C ARG A 7 -15.10 3.72 0.91
N SER A 8 -14.07 4.06 0.14
CA SER A 8 -13.55 3.22 -0.93
C SER A 8 -12.61 2.18 -0.34
N VAL A 9 -12.67 0.94 -0.83
CA VAL A 9 -11.90 -0.18 -0.30
C VAL A 9 -10.91 -0.71 -1.34
N PHE A 10 -9.66 -0.87 -0.93
CA PHE A 10 -8.59 -1.45 -1.72
C PHE A 10 -8.04 -2.65 -0.99
N ARG A 11 -7.87 -3.78 -1.69
CA ARG A 11 -7.48 -5.04 -1.07
C ARG A 11 -6.44 -5.77 -1.90
N ALA A 12 -5.46 -6.33 -1.21
CA ALA A 12 -4.53 -7.31 -1.76
C ALA A 12 -4.67 -8.59 -0.93
N ASP A 13 -5.32 -9.60 -1.50
CA ASP A 13 -5.46 -10.90 -0.84
C ASP A 13 -4.17 -11.71 -1.03
N ARG A 14 -3.71 -12.38 0.04
CA ARG A 14 -2.50 -13.20 0.00
C ARG A 14 -2.71 -14.43 -0.87
N THR A 15 -1.83 -14.65 -1.84
CA THR A 15 -1.74 -15.88 -2.63
C THR A 15 -0.79 -16.87 -1.94
N ALA A 16 -1.19 -18.14 -1.90
CA ALA A 16 -0.38 -19.20 -1.28
C ALA A 16 0.90 -19.49 -2.09
N GLU A 17 0.82 -19.29 -3.42
CA GLU A 17 1.91 -19.51 -4.38
C GLU A 17 3.06 -18.52 -4.16
N ASP A 18 2.77 -17.25 -3.90
CA ASP A 18 3.80 -16.20 -3.79
C ASP A 18 4.36 -16.06 -2.37
N SER A 19 3.55 -16.33 -1.34
CA SER A 19 3.97 -16.19 0.07
C SER A 19 4.58 -17.45 0.67
N GLY A 20 4.30 -18.63 0.10
CA GLY A 20 4.60 -19.93 0.71
C GLY A 20 3.83 -20.22 2.02
N LYS A 21 2.85 -19.38 2.39
CA LYS A 21 2.13 -19.48 3.66
C LYS A 21 0.82 -20.24 3.53
N ARG A 22 0.57 -21.14 4.48
CA ARG A 22 -0.59 -22.06 4.51
C ARG A 22 -1.86 -21.46 5.12
N ARG A 23 -1.79 -20.29 5.76
CA ARG A 23 -2.94 -19.61 6.41
C ARG A 23 -3.13 -18.21 5.85
N GLY A 24 -4.40 -17.81 5.74
CA GLY A 24 -4.86 -16.57 5.11
C GLY A 24 -4.29 -15.29 5.72
N GLY A 25 -4.55 -14.18 5.03
CA GLY A 25 -4.09 -12.84 5.35
C GLY A 25 -4.44 -11.89 4.22
N GLY A 26 -3.66 -10.84 4.05
CA GLY A 26 -3.88 -9.81 3.05
C GLY A 26 -4.05 -8.43 3.65
N LEU A 27 -3.86 -7.43 2.81
CA LEU A 27 -3.86 -6.03 3.17
C LEU A 27 -5.15 -5.39 2.70
N CYS A 28 -5.61 -4.40 3.46
CA CYS A 28 -6.80 -3.64 3.14
C CYS A 28 -6.60 -2.18 3.51
N ILE A 29 -6.85 -1.28 2.57
CA ILE A 29 -6.85 0.16 2.81
C ILE A 29 -8.27 0.68 2.58
N TYR A 30 -8.77 1.46 3.54
CA TYR A 30 -10.03 2.17 3.40
C TYR A 30 -9.76 3.66 3.25
N VAL A 31 -10.26 4.26 2.17
CA VAL A 31 -10.15 5.69 1.90
C VAL A 31 -11.49 6.33 2.21
N ASN A 32 -11.52 7.33 3.07
CA ASN A 32 -12.75 8.10 3.32
C ASN A 32 -13.09 8.93 2.06
N ASN A 33 -14.29 8.74 1.52
CA ASN A 33 -14.74 9.42 0.30
C ASN A 33 -14.88 10.94 0.50
N SER A 34 -15.02 11.43 1.74
CA SER A 34 -15.00 12.87 2.03
C SER A 34 -13.59 13.46 2.02
N TRP A 35 -12.55 12.63 2.07
CA TRP A 35 -11.15 13.04 2.02
C TRP A 35 -10.60 12.94 0.60
N CYS A 36 -10.87 11.83 -0.08
CA CYS A 36 -10.39 11.57 -1.42
C CYS A 36 -11.34 10.60 -2.15
N MET A 37 -11.76 10.94 -3.37
CA MET A 37 -12.49 10.03 -4.26
C MET A 37 -11.63 9.52 -5.41
N ASP A 38 -10.58 10.26 -5.80
CA ASP A 38 -9.61 9.85 -6.82
C ASP A 38 -8.48 9.04 -6.17
N SER A 39 -8.72 7.74 -6.01
CA SER A 39 -7.76 6.80 -5.45
C SER A 39 -7.62 5.55 -6.32
N THR A 40 -6.37 5.15 -6.57
CA THR A 40 -6.02 4.05 -7.47
C THR A 40 -4.88 3.21 -6.91
N VAL A 41 -4.95 1.89 -7.05
CA VAL A 41 -3.82 1.01 -6.74
C VAL A 41 -2.66 1.33 -7.69
N THR A 42 -1.49 1.62 -7.13
CA THR A 42 -0.25 1.82 -7.91
C THR A 42 0.58 0.54 -7.97
N GLU A 43 0.67 -0.17 -6.85
CA GLU A 43 1.47 -1.39 -6.75
C GLU A 43 0.94 -2.29 -5.64
N SER A 44 1.09 -3.59 -5.82
CA SER A 44 0.73 -4.62 -4.86
C SER A 44 1.76 -5.73 -4.95
N HIS A 45 2.23 -6.21 -3.81
CA HIS A 45 3.22 -7.26 -3.77
C HIS A 45 3.00 -8.19 -2.58
N CYS A 46 3.34 -9.46 -2.79
CA CYS A 46 3.26 -10.50 -1.78
C CYS A 46 4.46 -11.41 -1.97
N SER A 47 5.31 -11.50 -0.95
CA SER A 47 6.44 -12.43 -0.88
C SER A 47 6.42 -13.17 0.45
N VAL A 48 7.35 -14.09 0.64
CA VAL A 48 7.58 -14.76 1.93
C VAL A 48 8.05 -13.77 3.02
N HIS A 49 8.63 -12.64 2.62
CA HIS A 49 9.24 -11.66 3.54
C HIS A 49 8.41 -10.39 3.72
N LEU A 50 7.63 -10.00 2.73
CA LEU A 50 6.92 -8.72 2.71
C LEU A 50 5.62 -8.83 1.93
N GLU A 51 4.56 -8.27 2.50
CA GLU A 51 3.33 -7.96 1.79
C GLU A 51 3.16 -6.44 1.79
N TYR A 52 2.83 -5.84 0.66
CA TYR A 52 2.45 -4.43 0.62
C TYR A 52 1.37 -4.14 -0.42
N LEU A 53 0.58 -3.11 -0.13
CA LEU A 53 -0.41 -2.53 -1.03
C LEU A 53 -0.23 -1.01 -1.05
N MET A 54 0.02 -0.45 -2.23
CA MET A 54 0.21 0.97 -2.46
C MET A 54 -0.97 1.53 -3.23
N ILE A 55 -1.57 2.59 -2.71
CA ILE A 55 -2.58 3.38 -3.41
C ILE A 55 -2.13 4.81 -3.54
N LYS A 56 -2.32 5.39 -4.71
CA LYS A 56 -2.20 6.84 -4.92
C LYS A 56 -3.56 7.48 -4.68
N CYS A 57 -3.58 8.53 -3.88
CA CYS A 57 -4.74 9.35 -3.58
C CYS A 57 -4.44 10.80 -3.96
N ARG A 58 -5.43 11.51 -4.52
CA ARG A 58 -5.40 12.98 -4.62
C ARG A 58 -6.53 13.58 -3.79
N PRO A 59 -6.28 13.92 -2.50
CA PRO A 59 -7.30 14.48 -1.63
C PRO A 59 -7.80 15.85 -2.10
N PHE A 60 -9.02 16.22 -1.71
CA PHE A 60 -9.62 17.51 -2.09
C PHE A 60 -8.83 18.72 -1.58
N TYR A 61 -8.21 18.58 -0.41
CA TYR A 61 -7.48 19.65 0.27
C TYR A 61 -5.98 19.33 0.36
N LEU A 62 -5.41 18.75 -0.70
CA LEU A 62 -3.98 18.53 -0.78
C LEU A 62 -3.23 19.87 -0.88
N LEU A 63 -2.14 20.03 -0.10
CA LEU A 63 -1.28 21.20 -0.18
C LEU A 63 -0.72 21.36 -1.60
N ARG A 64 -0.50 22.60 -2.02
CA ARG A 64 -0.15 22.93 -3.42
C ARG A 64 1.17 22.32 -3.86
N GLU A 65 2.07 22.10 -2.91
CA GLU A 65 3.40 21.53 -3.09
C GLU A 65 3.37 20.03 -3.37
N PHE A 66 2.25 19.34 -3.08
CA PHE A 66 2.12 17.91 -3.31
C PHE A 66 1.23 17.59 -4.51
N SER A 67 1.73 16.73 -5.39
CA SER A 67 1.04 16.21 -6.56
C SER A 67 0.08 15.06 -6.23
N ALA A 68 0.41 14.25 -5.22
CA ALA A 68 -0.43 13.17 -4.72
C ALA A 68 0.07 12.70 -3.34
N ILE A 69 -0.71 11.82 -2.70
CA ILE A 69 -0.28 11.03 -1.54
C ILE A 69 -0.30 9.56 -1.93
N VAL A 70 0.83 8.87 -1.79
CA VAL A 70 0.91 7.41 -1.89
C VAL A 70 0.81 6.84 -0.49
N VAL A 71 -0.27 6.10 -0.23
CA VAL A 71 -0.49 5.38 1.03
C VAL A 71 -0.12 3.93 0.81
N THR A 72 0.81 3.45 1.62
CA THR A 72 1.34 2.08 1.55
C THR A 72 0.97 1.36 2.85
N ALA A 73 0.14 0.33 2.75
CA ALA A 73 -0.02 -0.65 3.82
C ALA A 73 1.06 -1.72 3.68
N VAL A 74 1.72 -2.07 4.77
CA VAL A 74 2.81 -3.05 4.79
C VAL A 74 2.55 -4.09 5.88
N TYR A 75 2.81 -5.34 5.56
CA TYR A 75 2.88 -6.41 6.55
C TYR A 75 4.20 -7.18 6.39
N ILE A 76 5.03 -7.10 7.42
CA ILE A 76 6.22 -7.93 7.56
C ILE A 76 5.87 -9.07 8.51
N PRO A 77 5.87 -10.33 8.05
CA PRO A 77 5.58 -11.44 8.92
C PRO A 77 6.59 -11.60 10.08
N PRO A 78 6.18 -12.13 11.24
CA PRO A 78 7.05 -12.25 12.41
C PRO A 78 8.23 -13.23 12.20
N ASP A 79 8.07 -14.18 11.27
CA ASP A 79 9.06 -15.17 10.85
C ASP A 79 9.90 -14.72 9.65
N ALA A 80 9.64 -13.53 9.11
CA ALA A 80 10.35 -13.03 7.94
C ALA A 80 11.77 -12.57 8.27
N ASN A 81 12.64 -12.63 7.26
CA ASN A 81 13.94 -11.97 7.34
C ASN A 81 13.73 -10.46 7.18
N ALA A 82 13.83 -9.73 8.30
CA ALA A 82 13.62 -8.28 8.33
C ALA A 82 14.54 -7.52 7.35
N LYS A 83 15.77 -8.00 7.12
CA LYS A 83 16.69 -7.34 6.18
C LYS A 83 16.16 -7.40 4.75
N LEU A 84 15.77 -8.59 4.30
CA LEU A 84 15.22 -8.78 2.95
C LEU A 84 13.89 -8.04 2.78
N ALA A 85 13.02 -8.08 3.80
CA ALA A 85 11.77 -7.33 3.80
C ALA A 85 12.01 -5.82 3.65
N MET A 86 13.01 -5.27 4.36
CA MET A 86 13.36 -3.84 4.26
C MET A 86 14.00 -3.49 2.91
N GLU A 87 14.79 -4.38 2.32
CA GLU A 87 15.35 -4.20 0.96
C GLU A 87 14.23 -4.16 -0.09
N GLU A 88 13.28 -5.10 -0.05
CA GLU A 88 12.10 -5.13 -0.92
C GLU A 88 11.25 -3.86 -0.76
N LEU A 89 10.98 -3.45 0.49
CA LEU A 89 10.18 -2.26 0.78
C LEU A 89 10.88 -0.98 0.32
N HIS A 90 12.19 -0.86 0.55
CA HIS A 90 12.99 0.28 0.12
C HIS A 90 12.98 0.41 -1.41
N ALA A 91 13.12 -0.70 -2.14
CA ALA A 91 13.05 -0.69 -3.60
C ALA A 91 11.68 -0.20 -4.10
N ALA A 92 10.59 -0.67 -3.49
CA ALA A 92 9.24 -0.27 -3.84
C ALA A 92 8.99 1.22 -3.55
N ILE A 93 9.36 1.71 -2.36
CA ILE A 93 9.25 3.14 -2.00
C ILE A 93 10.08 4.00 -2.96
N SER A 94 11.33 3.61 -3.24
CA SER A 94 12.22 4.34 -4.14
C SER A 94 11.62 4.48 -5.55
N LYS A 95 11.00 3.42 -6.06
CA LYS A 95 10.29 3.44 -7.34
C LYS A 95 9.12 4.43 -7.32
N GLN A 96 8.34 4.47 -6.24
CA GLN A 96 7.23 5.42 -6.11
C GLN A 96 7.72 6.87 -5.97
N GLN A 97 8.81 7.11 -5.23
CA GLN A 97 9.44 8.43 -5.13
C GLN A 97 9.91 8.94 -6.49
N TYR A 98 10.50 8.05 -7.30
CA TYR A 98 10.93 8.39 -8.65
C TYR A 98 9.75 8.69 -9.59
N ALA A 99 8.68 7.91 -9.51
CA ALA A 99 7.47 8.11 -10.32
C ALA A 99 6.65 9.35 -9.89
N HIS A 100 6.75 9.74 -8.62
CA HIS A 100 6.02 10.86 -8.02
C HIS A 100 6.97 11.75 -7.20
N PRO A 101 7.84 12.56 -7.85
CA PRO A 101 8.87 13.35 -7.18
C PRO A 101 8.33 14.37 -6.17
N GLU A 102 7.12 14.89 -6.42
CA GLU A 102 6.38 15.80 -5.55
C GLU A 102 5.23 15.07 -4.84
N GLY A 103 5.32 13.75 -4.67
CA GLY A 103 4.35 12.94 -3.95
C GLY A 103 4.72 12.81 -2.48
N ALA A 104 3.76 12.93 -1.59
CA ALA A 104 3.95 12.51 -0.20
C ALA A 104 3.79 10.98 -0.11
N ILE A 105 4.63 10.31 0.67
CA ILE A 105 4.54 8.86 0.90
C ILE A 105 4.27 8.60 2.37
N VAL A 106 3.23 7.82 2.65
CA VAL A 106 2.86 7.38 4.00
C VAL A 106 2.95 5.86 4.02
N VAL A 107 3.70 5.31 4.97
CA VAL A 107 3.90 3.87 5.13
C VAL A 107 3.38 3.48 6.51
N ALA A 108 2.52 2.45 6.57
CA ALA A 108 1.87 1.98 7.79
C ALA A 108 1.81 0.44 7.85
#